data_AF-A0A518HDS8-F1
#
_entry.id   AF-A0A518HDS8-F1
#
_cell.length_a   1.000
_cell.length_b   1.000
_cell.length_c   1.000
_cell.angle_alpha   90.00
_cell.angle_beta   90.00
_cell.angle_gamma   90.00
#
_symmetry.space_group_name_H-M   'P 1'
#
loop_
_entity.id
_entity.type
_entity.pdbx_description
1 polymer ?
#
loop_
_entity_poly.entity_id
_entity_poly.type
_entity_poly.pdbx_seq_one_letter_code
_entity_poly.pdbx_strand_id
1 'polypeptide(L)'
;MTWLSEDPWTLVGACGVLALASLVLLRITQQGKYLAWAGGAAAAAALVLLVELLWVTDRERIERVIYDMADAVEHGEFPRVESHLAPEFERESGAFSKFAIRGAVMGLDFEFIRVSRLEVHAGERTGMGKADFLGMAQWAVRSPEGGATFDATPPPGVGFSFGFREVEPTQWKVSRIEVTSVPMGGTPEAVSGYLSRFAPRASRSR
;
A
#
# COMPACT_ATOMS: atom_id res chain seq x y z
N MET A 1 27.04 0.68 15.31
CA MET A 1 27.22 1.43 14.05
C MET A 1 25.87 1.60 13.33
N THR A 2 24.85 2.11 14.03
CA THR A 2 23.48 2.27 13.51
C THR A 2 23.18 3.70 13.02
N TRP A 3 23.98 4.68 13.46
CA TRP A 3 23.77 6.10 13.19
C TRP A 3 23.92 6.53 11.73
N LEU A 4 24.54 5.71 10.88
CA LEU A 4 24.78 6.01 9.46
C LEU A 4 23.75 5.41 8.50
N SER A 5 22.92 4.45 8.95
CA SER A 5 21.89 3.85 8.08
C SER A 5 20.48 4.32 8.39
N GLU A 6 20.22 4.94 9.54
CA GLU A 6 18.87 5.34 9.94
C GLU A 6 18.40 6.65 9.30
N ASP A 7 19.30 7.55 8.90
CA ASP A 7 18.88 8.84 8.31
C ASP A 7 19.84 9.34 7.21
N PRO A 8 19.56 9.05 5.92
CA PRO A 8 20.42 9.41 4.79
C PRO A 8 20.60 10.93 4.64
N TRP A 9 19.66 11.73 5.17
CA TRP A 9 19.72 13.19 5.12
C TRP A 9 20.91 13.76 5.87
N THR A 10 21.42 13.07 6.89
CA THR A 10 22.61 13.51 7.62
C THR A 10 23.87 13.43 6.76
N LEU A 11 24.03 12.36 5.98
CA LEU A 11 25.11 12.17 5.02
C LEU A 11 25.01 13.17 3.87
N VAL A 12 23.82 13.30 3.27
CA VAL A 12 23.57 14.27 2.19
C VAL A 12 23.87 15.68 2.68
N GLY A 13 23.41 16.04 3.88
CA GLY A 13 23.68 17.34 4.51
C GLY A 13 25.17 17.59 4.76
N ALA A 14 25.88 16.61 5.31
CA ALA A 14 27.33 16.72 5.54
C ALA A 14 28.12 16.89 4.23
N CYS A 15 27.79 16.11 3.19
CA CYS A 15 28.38 16.26 1.87
C CYS A 15 28.05 17.62 1.24
N GLY A 16 26.82 18.10 1.41
CA GLY A 16 26.40 19.43 0.95
C GLY A 16 27.18 20.57 1.62
N VAL A 17 27.39 20.50 2.94
CA VAL A 17 28.19 21.49 3.68
C VAL A 17 29.66 21.45 3.21
N LEU A 18 30.23 20.27 3.02
CA LEU A 18 31.60 20.13 2.49
C LEU A 18 31.74 20.69 1.07
N ALA A 19 30.75 20.47 0.21
CA ALA A 19 30.72 21.02 -1.14
C ALA A 19 30.66 22.56 -1.10
N LEU A 20 29.79 23.13 -0.24
CA LEU A 20 29.69 24.58 -0.05
C LEU A 20 30.98 25.19 0.51
N ALA A 21 31.58 24.58 1.54
CA ALA A 21 32.84 25.04 2.10
C ALA A 21 33.98 25.02 1.06
N SER A 22 34.01 23.99 0.21
CA SER A 22 34.98 23.88 -0.88
C SER A 22 34.79 24.96 -1.96
N LEU A 23 33.54 25.31 -2.30
CA LEU A 23 33.24 26.40 -3.23
C LEU A 23 33.62 27.78 -2.66
N VAL A 24 33.42 28.00 -1.36
CA VAL A 24 33.86 29.23 -0.67
C VAL A 24 35.39 29.33 -0.70
N LEU A 25 36.10 28.25 -0.36
CA LEU A 25 37.57 28.19 -0.44
C LEU A 25 38.11 28.40 -1.86
N LEU A 26 37.44 27.83 -2.87
CA LEU A 26 37.77 28.08 -4.27
C LEU A 26 37.65 29.56 -4.61
N ARG A 27 36.58 30.23 -4.15
CA ARG A 27 36.34 31.65 -4.44
C ARG A 27 37.37 32.57 -3.78
N ILE A 28 37.89 32.19 -2.60
CA ILE A 28 38.92 32.94 -1.88
C ILE A 28 40.32 32.70 -2.46
N THR A 29 40.66 31.44 -2.77
CA THR A 29 42.04 31.06 -3.12
C THR A 29 42.31 30.98 -4.62
N GLN A 30 41.26 30.88 -5.45
CA GLN A 30 41.31 30.63 -6.89
C GLN A 30 42.14 29.40 -7.33
N GLN A 31 42.41 28.47 -6.42
CA GLN A 31 43.14 27.25 -6.76
C GLN A 31 42.17 26.19 -7.32
N GLY A 32 42.42 25.73 -8.55
CA GLY A 32 41.57 24.73 -9.23
C GLY A 32 41.39 23.41 -8.48
N LYS A 33 42.28 23.07 -7.53
CA LYS A 33 42.17 21.87 -6.68
C LYS A 33 40.87 21.85 -5.86
N TYR A 34 40.38 23.01 -5.41
CA TYR A 34 39.14 23.09 -4.63
C TYR A 34 37.90 22.86 -5.49
N LEU A 35 37.98 23.11 -6.80
CA LEU A 35 36.92 22.77 -7.74
C LEU A 35 36.78 21.24 -7.87
N ALA A 36 37.90 20.52 -7.93
CA ALA A 36 37.89 19.05 -7.96
C ALA A 36 37.30 18.47 -6.67
N TRP A 37 37.62 19.03 -5.50
CA TRP A 37 37.04 18.61 -4.21
C TRP A 37 35.55 18.94 -4.11
N ALA A 38 35.13 20.13 -4.54
CA ALA A 38 33.71 20.49 -4.59
C ALA A 38 32.92 19.56 -5.52
N GLY A 39 33.46 19.27 -6.70
CA GLY A 39 32.86 18.33 -7.65
C GLY A 39 32.76 16.91 -7.09
N GLY A 40 33.82 16.42 -6.43
CA GLY A 40 33.81 15.12 -5.77
C GLY A 40 32.77 15.01 -4.65
N ALA A 41 32.68 16.03 -3.78
CA ALA A 41 31.69 16.07 -2.71
C ALA A 41 30.25 16.15 -3.26
N ALA A 42 30.03 16.95 -4.30
CA ALA A 42 28.72 17.05 -4.95
C ALA A 42 28.32 15.74 -5.64
N ALA A 43 29.26 15.08 -6.32
CA ALA A 43 29.02 13.77 -6.95
C ALA A 43 28.68 12.69 -5.91
N ALA A 44 29.39 12.68 -4.77
CA ALA A 44 29.08 11.78 -3.66
C ALA A 44 27.67 12.02 -3.09
N ALA A 45 27.29 13.28 -2.87
CA ALA A 45 25.93 13.63 -2.42
C ALA A 45 24.86 13.17 -3.43
N ALA A 46 25.09 13.40 -4.72
CA ALA A 46 24.18 12.99 -5.78
C ALA A 46 24.04 11.46 -5.84
N LEU A 47 25.12 10.72 -5.61
CA LEU A 47 25.11 9.25 -5.58
C LEU A 47 24.30 8.71 -4.39
N VAL A 48 24.41 9.32 -3.21
CA VAL A 48 23.60 8.95 -2.03
C VAL A 48 22.12 9.17 -2.31
N LEU A 49 21.75 10.33 -2.87
CA LEU A 49 20.37 10.63 -3.26
C LEU A 49 19.85 9.64 -4.32
N LEU A 50 20.70 9.24 -5.26
CA LEU A 50 20.33 8.27 -6.28
C LEU A 50 20.09 6.88 -5.67
N VAL A 51 20.90 6.47 -4.69
CA VAL A 51 20.65 5.23 -3.94
C VAL A 51 19.33 5.32 -3.19
N GLU A 52 19.06 6.43 -2.50
CA GLU A 52 17.79 6.64 -1.79
C GLU A 52 16.57 6.61 -2.72
N LEU A 53 16.68 7.26 -3.90
CA LEU A 53 15.63 7.23 -4.93
C LEU A 53 15.39 5.84 -5.52
N LEU A 54 16.40 4.97 -5.54
CA LEU A 54 16.28 3.59 -6.02
C LEU A 54 15.92 2.60 -4.92
N TRP A 55 16.08 2.97 -3.65
CA TRP A 55 15.87 2.10 -2.51
C TRP A 55 14.39 2.06 -2.11
N VAL A 56 13.64 1.16 -2.72
CA VAL A 56 12.24 0.93 -2.35
C VAL A 56 12.15 0.23 -1.00
N THR A 57 11.63 0.94 -0.01
CA THR A 57 11.44 0.44 1.36
C THR A 57 10.32 -0.61 1.43
N ASP A 58 10.35 -1.50 2.41
CA ASP A 58 9.27 -2.49 2.61
C ASP A 58 7.91 -1.84 2.85
N ARG A 59 7.92 -0.68 3.52
CA ARG A 59 6.73 0.16 3.68
C ARG A 59 6.11 0.52 2.34
N GLU A 60 6.91 1.05 1.41
CA GLU A 60 6.45 1.42 0.06
C GLU A 60 5.99 0.21 -0.75
N ARG A 61 6.60 -0.96 -0.55
CA ARG A 61 6.18 -2.21 -1.20
C ARG A 61 4.80 -2.63 -0.73
N ILE A 62 4.56 -2.63 0.58
CA ILE A 62 3.24 -2.95 1.16
C ILE A 62 2.20 -1.93 0.71
N GLU A 63 2.54 -0.64 0.73
CA GLU A 63 1.67 0.44 0.26
C GLU A 63 1.27 0.23 -1.21
N ARG A 64 2.23 -0.12 -2.08
CA ARG A 64 1.95 -0.45 -3.49
C ARG A 64 1.00 -1.62 -3.63
N VAL A 65 1.17 -2.69 -2.83
CA VAL A 65 0.24 -3.84 -2.84
C VAL A 65 -1.19 -3.42 -2.50
N ILE A 66 -1.37 -2.53 -1.52
CA ILE A 66 -2.71 -2.04 -1.13
C ILE A 66 -3.34 -1.24 -2.27
N TYR A 67 -2.58 -0.35 -2.90
CA TYR A 67 -3.07 0.43 -4.04
C TYR A 67 -3.36 -0.44 -5.26
N ASP A 68 -2.51 -1.41 -5.56
CA ASP A 68 -2.73 -2.37 -6.66
C ASP A 68 -3.98 -3.22 -6.41
N MET A 69 -4.23 -3.63 -5.17
CA MET A 69 -5.46 -4.32 -4.79
C MET A 69 -6.68 -3.41 -4.93
N ALA A 70 -6.59 -2.15 -4.50
CA ALA A 70 -7.69 -1.20 -4.65
C ALA A 70 -8.05 -0.97 -6.12
N ASP A 71 -7.03 -0.76 -6.97
CA ASP A 71 -7.17 -0.63 -8.43
C ASP A 71 -7.77 -1.90 -9.06
N ALA A 72 -7.32 -3.08 -8.63
CA ALA A 72 -7.87 -4.35 -9.11
C ALA A 72 -9.34 -4.55 -8.69
N VAL A 73 -9.73 -4.15 -7.47
CA VAL A 73 -11.13 -4.21 -7.03
C VAL A 73 -11.98 -3.22 -7.82
N GLU A 74 -11.47 -2.01 -8.09
CA GLU A 74 -12.17 -0.98 -8.87
C GLU A 74 -12.49 -1.46 -10.29
N HIS A 75 -11.58 -2.20 -10.91
CA HIS A 75 -11.74 -2.77 -12.24
C HIS A 75 -12.40 -4.17 -12.25
N GLY A 76 -12.80 -4.71 -11.10
CA GLY A 76 -13.41 -6.04 -11.02
C GLY A 76 -12.46 -7.21 -11.33
N GLU A 77 -11.15 -7.00 -11.26
CA GLU A 77 -10.10 -7.96 -11.62
C GLU A 77 -9.73 -8.90 -10.47
N PHE A 78 -10.60 -9.85 -10.16
CA PHE A 78 -10.34 -10.82 -9.09
C PHE A 78 -9.00 -11.57 -9.20
N PRO A 79 -8.54 -12.06 -10.38
CA PRO A 79 -7.24 -12.74 -10.48
C PRO A 79 -6.06 -11.88 -10.03
N ARG A 80 -6.14 -10.56 -10.24
CA ARG A 80 -5.10 -9.61 -9.80
C ARG A 80 -5.15 -9.44 -8.29
N VAL A 81 -6.33 -9.29 -7.69
CA VAL A 81 -6.52 -9.29 -6.22
C VAL A 81 -5.97 -10.58 -5.60
N GLU A 82 -6.29 -11.74 -6.18
CA GLU A 82 -5.84 -13.06 -5.72
C GLU A 82 -4.32 -13.19 -5.74
N SER A 83 -3.63 -12.59 -6.71
CA SER A 83 -2.17 -12.66 -6.81
C SER A 83 -1.44 -12.04 -5.61
N HIS A 84 -2.08 -11.06 -4.96
CA HIS A 84 -1.59 -10.37 -3.77
C HIS A 84 -1.91 -11.09 -2.45
N LEU A 85 -2.74 -12.13 -2.48
CA LEU A 85 -3.05 -12.94 -1.30
C LEU A 85 -1.97 -14.00 -1.06
N ALA A 86 -1.58 -14.17 0.21
CA ALA A 86 -0.63 -15.20 0.60
C ALA A 86 -1.28 -16.60 0.44
N PRO A 87 -0.51 -17.66 0.12
CA PRO A 87 -1.03 -19.02 0.02
C PRO A 87 -1.77 -19.50 1.28
N GLU A 88 -1.31 -19.07 2.46
CA GLU A 88 -1.88 -19.37 3.76
C GLU A 88 -3.13 -18.54 4.10
N PHE A 89 -3.46 -17.51 3.31
CA PHE A 89 -4.66 -16.69 3.52
C PHE A 89 -5.93 -17.55 3.59
N GLU A 90 -6.00 -18.61 2.77
CA GLU A 90 -7.11 -19.56 2.77
C GLU A 90 -7.20 -20.39 4.06
N ARG A 91 -6.06 -20.67 4.71
CA ARG A 91 -6.03 -21.43 5.97
C ARG A 91 -6.52 -20.60 7.15
N GLU A 92 -6.14 -19.33 7.20
CA GLU A 92 -6.48 -18.44 8.32
C GLU A 92 -7.87 -17.80 8.16
N SER A 93 -8.20 -17.35 6.95
CA SER A 93 -9.47 -16.66 6.67
C SER A 93 -10.57 -17.61 6.18
N GLY A 94 -10.24 -18.86 5.85
CA GLY A 94 -11.15 -19.85 5.30
C GLY A 94 -11.50 -19.61 3.81
N ALA A 95 -11.86 -20.69 3.10
CA ALA A 95 -12.26 -20.64 1.69
C ALA A 95 -13.50 -19.75 1.42
N PHE A 96 -14.34 -19.56 2.44
CA PHE A 96 -15.53 -18.71 2.36
C PHE A 96 -15.17 -17.23 2.12
N SER A 97 -14.07 -16.75 2.71
CA SER A 97 -13.63 -15.36 2.57
C SER A 97 -13.18 -15.05 1.14
N LYS A 98 -12.45 -15.97 0.50
CA LYS A 98 -12.04 -15.82 -0.90
C LYS A 98 -13.23 -15.84 -1.85
N PHE A 99 -14.22 -16.70 -1.60
CA PHE A 99 -15.46 -16.73 -2.38
C PHE A 99 -16.27 -15.44 -2.22
N ALA A 100 -16.37 -14.90 -1.00
CA ALA A 100 -17.05 -13.65 -0.73
C ALA A 100 -16.36 -12.46 -1.41
N ILE A 101 -15.02 -12.38 -1.34
CA ILE A 101 -14.24 -11.36 -2.06
C ILE A 101 -14.48 -11.48 -3.57
N ARG A 102 -14.42 -12.69 -4.13
CA ARG A 102 -14.69 -12.90 -5.55
C ARG A 102 -16.09 -12.44 -5.94
N GLY A 103 -17.11 -12.79 -5.15
CA GLY A 103 -18.48 -12.36 -5.39
C GLY A 103 -18.64 -10.84 -5.36
N ALA A 104 -18.00 -10.17 -4.40
CA ALA A 104 -18.03 -8.72 -4.30
C ALA A 104 -17.28 -8.05 -5.47
N VAL A 105 -16.07 -8.50 -5.79
CA VAL A 105 -15.24 -7.93 -6.86
C VAL A 105 -15.87 -8.13 -8.24
N MET A 106 -16.41 -9.31 -8.53
CA MET A 106 -16.98 -9.61 -9.85
C MET A 106 -18.45 -9.19 -9.99
N GLY A 107 -19.16 -8.96 -8.88
CA GLY A 107 -20.60 -8.71 -8.86
C GLY A 107 -20.98 -7.24 -8.68
N LEU A 108 -20.02 -6.37 -8.36
CA LEU A 108 -20.25 -4.95 -8.11
C LEU A 108 -19.50 -4.11 -9.16
N ASP A 109 -20.20 -3.20 -9.81
CA ASP A 109 -19.61 -2.15 -10.64
C ASP A 109 -19.20 -0.99 -9.72
N PHE A 110 -17.93 -0.93 -9.33
CA PHE A 110 -17.40 0.18 -8.55
C PHE A 110 -17.19 1.41 -9.43
N GLU A 111 -17.66 2.57 -8.98
CA GLU A 111 -17.45 3.86 -9.63
C GLU A 111 -16.13 4.49 -9.19
N PHE A 112 -15.79 4.34 -7.90
CA PHE A 112 -14.46 4.65 -7.39
C PHE A 112 -14.15 3.86 -6.12
N ILE A 113 -12.86 3.65 -5.89
CA ILE A 113 -12.32 3.15 -4.62
C ILE A 113 -11.25 4.11 -4.13
N ARG A 114 -11.35 4.53 -2.87
CA ARG A 114 -10.39 5.43 -2.25
C ARG A 114 -9.87 4.87 -0.94
N VAL A 115 -8.56 4.76 -0.85
CA VAL A 115 -7.83 4.45 0.39
C VAL A 115 -7.45 5.76 1.07
N SER A 116 -7.72 5.87 2.36
CA SER A 116 -7.39 7.05 3.17
C SER A 116 -6.83 6.67 4.53
N ARG A 117 -6.03 7.55 5.15
CA ARG A 117 -5.35 7.32 6.44
C ARG A 117 -4.57 6.00 6.46
N LEU A 118 -3.80 5.74 5.41
CA LEU A 118 -2.97 4.56 5.31
C LEU A 118 -1.78 4.67 6.26
N GLU A 119 -1.73 3.76 7.23
CA GLU A 119 -0.62 3.61 8.18
C GLU A 119 0.00 2.23 7.99
N VAL A 120 1.25 2.20 7.53
CA VAL A 120 1.97 0.95 7.23
C VAL A 120 3.12 0.77 8.22
N HIS A 121 3.20 -0.42 8.80
CA HIS A 121 4.25 -0.87 9.69
C HIS A 121 4.87 -2.14 9.11
N ALA A 122 6.14 -2.09 8.72
CA ALA A 122 6.89 -3.25 8.24
C ALA A 122 7.89 -3.70 9.31
N GLY A 123 7.80 -4.97 9.72
CA GLY A 123 8.75 -5.60 10.63
C GLY A 123 9.93 -6.17 9.86
N GLU A 124 10.98 -5.38 9.64
CA GLU A 124 12.17 -5.75 8.84
C GLU A 124 12.82 -7.07 9.28
N ARG A 125 12.78 -7.39 10.58
CA ARG A 125 13.37 -8.62 11.14
C ARG A 125 12.44 -9.82 11.15
N THR A 126 11.13 -9.60 11.09
CA THR A 126 10.14 -10.66 11.24
C THR A 126 9.56 -11.10 9.91
N GLY A 127 9.75 -10.32 8.83
CA GLY A 127 9.08 -10.56 7.55
C GLY A 127 7.56 -10.41 7.65
N MET A 128 7.08 -9.69 8.68
CA MET A 128 5.67 -9.48 8.95
C MET A 128 5.37 -7.99 8.88
N GLY A 129 4.23 -7.63 8.29
CA GLY A 129 3.79 -6.26 8.14
C GLY A 129 2.34 -6.08 8.58
N LYS A 130 1.96 -4.85 8.86
CA LYS A 130 0.58 -4.46 9.15
C LYS A 130 0.27 -3.17 8.43
N ALA A 131 -0.90 -3.09 7.82
CA ALA A 131 -1.41 -1.83 7.28
C ALA A 131 -2.83 -1.56 7.78
N ASP A 132 -3.04 -0.40 8.37
CA ASP A 132 -4.34 0.09 8.80
C ASP A 132 -4.78 1.22 7.87
N PHE A 133 -6.02 1.18 7.38
CA PHE A 133 -6.55 2.22 6.48
C PHE A 133 -8.07 2.29 6.49
N LEU A 134 -8.62 3.37 5.96
CA LEU A 134 -10.03 3.55 5.68
C LEU A 134 -10.29 3.38 4.19
N GLY A 135 -11.06 2.36 3.82
CA GLY A 135 -11.57 2.13 2.48
C GLY A 135 -12.91 2.82 2.27
N MET A 136 -13.00 3.62 1.21
CA MET A 136 -14.24 4.24 0.74
C MET A 136 -14.53 3.70 -0.65
N ALA A 137 -15.76 3.27 -0.88
CA ALA A 137 -16.17 2.75 -2.18
C ALA A 137 -17.56 3.28 -2.53
N GLN A 138 -17.74 3.62 -3.80
CA GLN A 138 -19.04 3.89 -4.39
C GLN A 138 -19.26 2.85 -5.49
N TRP A 139 -20.45 2.26 -5.53
CA TRP A 139 -20.81 1.32 -6.58
C TRP A 139 -22.21 1.64 -7.12
N ALA A 140 -22.44 1.27 -8.37
CA ALA A 140 -23.73 1.41 -9.00
C ALA A 140 -24.47 0.06 -8.92
N VAL A 141 -25.66 0.05 -8.32
CA VAL A 141 -26.57 -1.08 -8.48
C VAL A 141 -27.42 -0.81 -9.71
N ARG A 142 -27.13 -1.52 -10.81
CA ARG A 142 -28.00 -1.47 -12.00
C ARG A 142 -29.27 -2.26 -11.69
N SER A 143 -30.39 -1.56 -11.59
CA SER A 143 -31.71 -2.21 -11.55
C SER A 143 -32.00 -2.85 -12.91
N PRO A 144 -32.60 -4.06 -12.94
CA PRO A 144 -33.10 -4.69 -14.16
C PRO A 144 -34.04 -3.81 -14.99
N GLU A 145 -34.65 -2.81 -14.35
CA GLU A 145 -35.61 -1.87 -14.97
C GLU A 145 -34.94 -0.69 -15.68
N GLY A 146 -33.61 -0.67 -15.80
CA GLY A 146 -32.87 0.34 -16.56
C GLY A 146 -32.50 1.61 -15.79
N GLY A 147 -32.71 1.63 -14.47
CA GLY A 147 -32.22 2.68 -13.58
C GLY A 147 -30.95 2.24 -12.82
N ALA A 148 -29.95 3.10 -12.71
CA ALA A 148 -28.83 2.89 -11.78
C ALA A 148 -29.18 3.59 -10.46
N THR A 149 -29.34 2.81 -9.39
CA THR A 149 -29.33 3.35 -8.02
C THR A 149 -27.91 3.29 -7.50
N PHE A 150 -27.34 4.46 -7.22
CA PHE A 150 -26.03 4.54 -6.58
C PHE A 150 -26.23 4.35 -5.08
N ASP A 151 -25.93 3.15 -4.58
CA ASP A 151 -25.78 2.91 -3.15
C ASP A 151 -24.32 3.23 -2.83
N ALA A 152 -24.08 4.48 -2.48
CA ALA A 152 -22.75 4.92 -2.09
C ALA A 152 -22.46 4.45 -0.65
N THR A 153 -21.19 4.20 -0.33
CA THR A 153 -20.71 4.40 1.04
C THR A 153 -20.02 5.78 1.13
N PRO A 154 -20.74 6.91 1.31
CA PRO A 154 -20.13 8.14 1.75
C PRO A 154 -20.21 8.22 3.29
N PRO A 155 -19.37 9.04 3.94
CA PRO A 155 -18.72 8.73 5.21
C PRO A 155 -19.63 8.39 6.40
N PRO A 156 -19.10 7.61 7.37
CA PRO A 156 -17.69 7.14 7.46
C PRO A 156 -17.31 6.01 6.49
N GLY A 157 -16.06 5.98 6.00
CA GLY A 157 -15.52 4.81 5.28
C GLY A 157 -15.39 3.58 6.20
N VAL A 158 -15.13 2.41 5.62
CA VAL A 158 -14.90 1.17 6.38
C VAL A 158 -13.43 1.07 6.76
N GLY A 159 -13.13 0.85 8.03
CA GLY A 159 -11.77 0.62 8.49
C GLY A 159 -11.32 -0.81 8.25
N PHE A 160 -10.12 -0.96 7.73
CA PHE A 160 -9.47 -2.23 7.46
C PHE A 160 -8.11 -2.29 8.15
N SER A 161 -7.75 -3.49 8.60
CA SER A 161 -6.42 -3.85 9.10
C SER A 161 -5.96 -5.08 8.31
N PHE A 162 -4.92 -4.91 7.50
CA PHE A 162 -4.34 -5.97 6.69
C PHE A 162 -3.05 -6.45 7.34
N GLY A 163 -2.97 -7.76 7.57
CA GLY A 163 -1.73 -8.44 7.91
C GLY A 163 -0.98 -8.80 6.64
N PHE A 164 0.32 -8.51 6.61
CA PHE A 164 1.22 -8.85 5.52
C PHE A 164 2.28 -9.82 5.98
N ARG A 165 2.73 -10.67 5.05
CA ARG A 165 3.90 -11.52 5.21
C ARG A 165 4.76 -11.46 3.96
N GLU A 166 6.06 -11.43 4.15
CA GLU A 166 7.04 -11.62 3.09
C GLU A 166 7.13 -13.12 2.75
N VAL A 167 6.72 -13.49 1.54
CA VAL A 167 6.71 -14.90 1.08
C VAL A 167 8.01 -15.25 0.38
N GLU A 168 8.55 -14.30 -0.38
CA GLU A 168 9.85 -14.34 -1.04
C GLU A 168 10.57 -13.01 -0.79
N PRO A 169 11.91 -12.94 -0.92
CA PRO A 169 12.64 -11.69 -0.74
C PRO A 169 11.99 -10.56 -1.54
N THR A 170 11.56 -9.51 -0.84
CA THR A 170 10.89 -8.32 -1.38
C THR A 170 9.45 -8.49 -1.88
N GLN A 171 8.87 -9.70 -1.77
CA GLN A 171 7.50 -9.99 -2.18
C GLN A 171 6.58 -10.10 -0.96
N TRP A 172 5.85 -9.01 -0.73
CA TRP A 172 4.86 -8.91 0.34
C TRP A 172 3.48 -9.35 -0.14
N LYS A 173 2.82 -10.21 0.65
CA LYS A 173 1.46 -10.67 0.37
C LYS A 173 0.55 -10.53 1.58
N VAL A 174 -0.74 -10.35 1.34
CA VAL A 174 -1.75 -10.23 2.39
C VAL A 174 -2.03 -11.60 2.98
N SER A 175 -1.72 -11.77 4.26
CA SER A 175 -1.98 -13.00 5.03
C SER A 175 -3.32 -12.94 5.75
N ARG A 176 -3.78 -11.74 6.13
CA ARG A 176 -5.01 -11.56 6.90
C ARG A 176 -5.70 -10.25 6.57
N ILE A 177 -7.04 -10.26 6.55
CA ILE A 177 -7.86 -9.06 6.40
C ILE A 177 -8.84 -9.00 7.57
N GLU A 178 -8.82 -7.90 8.30
CA GLU A 178 -9.76 -7.62 9.40
C GLU A 178 -10.48 -6.30 9.15
N VAL A 179 -11.77 -6.25 9.48
CA VAL A 179 -12.56 -5.01 9.46
C VAL A 179 -12.50 -4.40 10.87
N THR A 180 -11.88 -3.23 10.99
CA THR A 180 -11.63 -2.57 12.29
C THR A 180 -12.72 -1.58 12.67
N SER A 181 -13.37 -0.95 11.69
CA SER A 181 -14.47 -0.03 11.96
C SER A 181 -15.51 -0.04 10.83
N VAL A 182 -16.76 0.19 11.21
CA VAL A 182 -17.89 0.23 10.29
C VAL A 182 -18.68 1.51 10.58
N PRO A 183 -19.10 2.27 9.55
CA PRO A 183 -19.97 3.43 9.74
C PRO A 183 -21.30 3.10 10.43
N MET A 184 -21.87 4.13 11.09
CA MET A 184 -23.25 4.15 11.62
C MET A 184 -23.63 3.06 12.65
N GLY A 185 -22.68 2.64 13.50
CA GLY A 185 -22.97 1.67 14.57
C GLY A 185 -23.19 0.24 14.09
N GLY A 186 -22.87 -0.04 12.82
CA GLY A 186 -22.73 -1.40 12.33
C GLY A 186 -21.58 -2.11 13.06
N THR A 187 -21.68 -3.44 13.17
CA THR A 187 -20.58 -4.25 13.69
C THR A 187 -19.77 -4.82 12.52
N PRO A 188 -18.48 -5.14 12.70
CA PRO A 188 -17.66 -5.81 11.68
C PRO A 188 -18.33 -7.07 11.09
N GLU A 189 -19.08 -7.80 11.91
CA GLU A 189 -19.85 -8.98 11.50
C GLU A 189 -20.96 -8.62 10.50
N ALA A 190 -21.55 -7.42 10.61
CA ALA A 190 -22.57 -6.93 9.68
C ALA A 190 -21.99 -6.66 8.29
N VAL A 191 -20.73 -6.22 8.19
CA VAL A 191 -20.04 -6.04 6.89
C VAL A 191 -19.75 -7.38 6.24
N SER A 192 -19.24 -8.35 7.01
CA SER A 192 -19.05 -9.72 6.53
C SER A 192 -20.39 -10.34 6.08
N GLY A 193 -21.45 -10.11 6.85
CA GLY A 193 -22.82 -10.49 6.50
C GLY A 193 -23.32 -9.81 5.23
N TYR A 194 -23.04 -8.52 5.02
CA TYR A 194 -23.41 -7.78 3.82
C TYR A 194 -22.68 -8.33 2.59
N LEU A 195 -21.36 -8.52 2.67
CA LEU A 195 -20.57 -9.15 1.60
C LEU A 195 -21.09 -10.55 1.26
N SER A 196 -21.54 -11.31 2.27
CA SER A 196 -22.14 -12.63 2.05
C SER A 196 -23.46 -12.59 1.26
N ARG A 197 -24.19 -11.46 1.26
CA ARG A 197 -25.41 -11.31 0.44
C ARG A 197 -25.11 -11.19 -1.05
N PHE A 198 -23.94 -10.67 -1.41
CA PHE A 198 -23.46 -10.55 -2.79
C PHE A 198 -22.63 -11.74 -3.24
N ALA A 199 -22.34 -12.68 -2.34
CA ALA A 199 -21.78 -13.96 -2.72
C ALA A 199 -22.78 -14.66 -3.68
N PRO A 200 -22.33 -15.11 -4.88
CA PRO A 200 -23.24 -15.72 -5.83
C PRO A 200 -23.90 -16.93 -5.17
N ARG A 201 -25.23 -16.90 -5.05
CA ARG A 201 -26.00 -18.05 -4.54
C ARG A 201 -25.63 -19.23 -5.41
N ALA A 202 -24.95 -20.23 -4.83
CA ALA A 202 -24.74 -21.50 -5.48
C ALA A 202 -26.11 -21.98 -5.96
N SER A 203 -26.32 -21.96 -7.28
CA SER A 203 -27.54 -22.50 -7.86
C SER A 203 -27.57 -23.96 -7.45
N ARG A 204 -28.54 -24.31 -6.60
CA ARG A 204 -28.82 -25.73 -6.32
C ARG A 204 -29.32 -26.31 -7.64
N SER A 205 -28.43 -26.90 -8.44
CA SER A 205 -28.83 -27.80 -9.50
C SER A 205 -29.52 -28.98 -8.84
N ARG A 206 -30.84 -29.07 -9.05
CA ARG A 206 -31.62 -30.28 -8.79
C ARG A 206 -31.38 -31.26 -9.93
#